data_AF-A0A0C9TEV4-F1
#
_entry.id   AF-A0A0C9TEV4-F1
#
_cell.length_a   1.000
_cell.length_b   1.000
_cell.length_c   1.000
_cell.angle_alpha   90.00
_cell.angle_beta   90.00
_cell.angle_gamma   90.00
#
_symmetry.space_group_name_H-M   'P 1'
#
loop_
_entity.id
_entity.type
_entity.pdbx_description
1 polymer ?
#
loop_
_entity_poly.entity_id
_entity_poly.type
_entity_poly.pdbx_seq_one_letter_code
_entity_poly.pdbx_strand_id
1 'polypeptide(L)'
;MPGPKTYNVWWGDTSNLKQKGIVTYTVSPFRQRGSKNIFQGWMFNGYKRLASQAPYWIVPFAIAYGTYTWAKRYDVWQNSKAGHVALHGSH
;
A
#
# COMPACT_ATOMS: atom_id res chain seq x y z
N MET A 1 -9.26 -10.78 43.27
CA MET A 1 -9.37 -11.98 42.42
C MET A 1 -8.25 -11.94 41.39
N PRO A 2 -7.59 -13.07 41.05
CA PRO A 2 -6.63 -13.12 39.95
C PRO A 2 -7.30 -12.70 38.64
N GLY A 3 -6.61 -11.90 37.81
CA GLY A 3 -7.12 -11.49 36.50
C GLY A 3 -7.05 -12.61 35.46
N PRO A 4 -7.81 -12.51 34.35
CA PRO A 4 -7.71 -13.46 33.24
C PRO A 4 -6.34 -13.37 32.55
N LYS A 5 -5.94 -14.44 31.87
CA LYS A 5 -4.73 -14.43 31.04
C LYS A 5 -4.91 -13.49 29.85
N THR A 6 -3.90 -12.67 29.55
CA THR A 6 -3.90 -11.71 28.43
C THR A 6 -2.66 -11.88 27.55
N TYR A 7 -2.78 -11.51 26.27
CA TYR A 7 -1.64 -11.51 25.34
C TYR A 7 -0.83 -10.20 25.37
N ASN A 8 -1.35 -9.17 26.03
CA ASN A 8 -0.67 -7.90 26.28
C ASN A 8 -0.49 -7.74 27.79
N VAL A 9 0.74 -7.48 28.21
CA VAL A 9 1.17 -7.44 29.62
C VAL A 9 1.79 -6.07 29.93
N TRP A 10 1.96 -5.76 31.22
CA TRP A 10 2.49 -4.48 31.66
C TRP A 10 4.02 -4.41 31.58
N TRP A 11 4.58 -3.20 31.69
CA TRP A 11 6.02 -2.99 31.77
C TRP A 11 6.65 -3.81 32.91
N GLY A 12 7.70 -4.55 32.59
CA GLY A 12 8.41 -5.43 33.53
C GLY A 12 7.94 -6.89 33.53
N ASP A 13 6.77 -7.18 32.96
CA ASP A 13 6.32 -8.57 32.79
C ASP A 13 6.95 -9.18 31.53
N THR A 14 7.77 -10.22 31.74
CA THR A 14 8.48 -10.95 30.68
C THR A 14 7.89 -12.33 30.39
N SER A 15 6.68 -12.61 30.91
CA SER A 15 5.98 -13.88 30.75
C SER A 15 5.75 -14.26 29.28
N ASN A 16 5.51 -13.27 28.41
CA ASN A 16 5.23 -13.50 27.00
C ASN A 16 6.47 -13.69 26.12
N LEU A 17 7.59 -13.03 26.44
CA LEU A 17 8.82 -13.07 25.63
C LEU A 17 10.06 -13.06 26.52
N LYS A 18 10.75 -14.20 26.60
CA LYS A 18 12.04 -14.32 27.29
C LYS A 18 13.16 -13.97 26.31
N GLN A 19 13.90 -12.90 26.59
CA GLN A 19 15.04 -12.46 25.79
C GLN A 19 16.32 -12.53 26.64
N LYS A 20 17.40 -13.10 26.09
CA LYS A 20 18.71 -13.19 26.76
C LYS A 20 19.82 -12.99 25.72
N GLY A 21 20.85 -12.22 26.08
CA GLY A 21 22.05 -12.02 25.24
C GLY A 21 21.92 -10.94 24.16
N ILE A 22 20.86 -10.13 24.17
CA ILE A 22 20.68 -9.00 23.25
C ILE A 22 21.12 -7.72 23.96
N VAL A 23 22.04 -6.96 23.36
CA VAL A 23 22.48 -5.66 23.87
C VAL A 23 22.11 -4.57 22.86
N THR A 24 21.39 -3.55 23.33
CA THR A 24 20.91 -2.45 22.50
C THR A 24 21.61 -1.15 22.89
N TYR A 25 22.17 -0.45 21.90
CA TYR A 25 22.82 0.84 22.08
C TYR A 25 22.01 1.95 21.40
N THR A 26 22.00 3.12 22.02
CA THR A 26 21.32 4.31 21.46
C THR A 26 22.09 5.58 21.82
N VAL A 27 21.92 6.64 21.02
CA VAL A 27 22.51 7.97 21.24
C VAL A 27 21.38 8.96 21.53
N SER A 28 21.60 9.85 22.51
CA SER A 28 20.61 10.89 22.85
C SER A 28 20.20 11.70 21.60
N PRO A 29 18.91 11.96 21.37
CA PRO A 29 18.44 12.74 20.22
C PRO A 29 19.06 14.15 20.15
N PHE A 30 19.37 14.77 21.30
CA PHE A 30 20.04 16.08 21.37
C PHE A 30 21.50 16.06 20.88
N ARG A 31 22.07 14.86 20.65
CA ARG A 31 23.40 14.66 20.07
C ARG A 31 23.35 14.21 18.61
N GLN A 32 22.18 14.18 18.00
CA GLN A 32 21.98 13.76 16.61
C GLN A 32 21.45 14.91 15.74
N ARG A 33 21.64 14.81 14.42
CA ARG A 33 21.04 15.71 13.45
C ARG A 33 19.67 15.15 13.06
N GLY A 34 18.58 15.79 13.51
CA GLY A 34 17.22 15.24 13.38
C GLY A 34 16.71 14.96 11.97
N SER A 35 17.20 15.68 10.96
CA SER A 35 16.77 15.55 9.55
C SER A 35 17.89 15.14 8.59
N LYS A 36 18.96 14.55 9.12
CA LYS A 36 20.11 14.13 8.29
C LYS A 36 19.65 13.18 7.18
N ASN A 37 19.98 13.52 5.93
CA ASN A 37 19.68 12.74 4.73
C ASN A 37 18.19 12.48 4.48
N ILE A 38 17.28 13.32 4.95
CA ILE A 38 15.84 13.11 4.75
C ILE A 38 15.48 12.99 3.25
N PHE A 39 16.02 13.88 2.40
CA PHE A 39 15.76 13.87 0.96
C PHE A 39 16.51 12.78 0.23
N GLN A 40 17.82 12.66 0.45
CA GLN A 40 18.64 11.62 -0.20
C GLN A 40 18.16 10.21 0.20
N GLY A 41 17.83 10.01 1.47
CA GLY A 41 17.31 8.76 1.99
C GLY A 41 15.93 8.44 1.42
N TRP A 42 15.04 9.42 1.33
CA TRP A 42 13.72 9.23 0.71
C TRP A 42 13.82 8.94 -0.78
N MET A 43 14.70 9.60 -1.53
CA MET A 43 14.83 9.38 -2.97
C MET A 43 15.16 7.91 -3.29
N PHE A 44 16.13 7.32 -2.60
CA PHE A 44 16.52 5.93 -2.87
C PHE A 44 15.64 4.91 -2.15
N ASN A 45 15.40 5.08 -0.85
CA ASN A 45 14.64 4.10 -0.07
C ASN A 45 13.14 4.24 -0.31
N GLY A 46 12.64 5.46 -0.48
CA GLY A 46 11.24 5.72 -0.82
C GLY A 46 10.90 5.14 -2.19
N TYR A 47 11.73 5.38 -3.22
CA TYR A 47 11.55 4.72 -4.52
C TYR A 47 11.54 3.20 -4.40
N LYS A 48 12.52 2.60 -3.71
CA LYS A 48 12.57 1.14 -3.52
C LYS A 48 11.30 0.58 -2.87
N ARG A 49 10.74 1.29 -1.88
CA ARG A 49 9.50 0.91 -1.19
C ARG A 49 8.27 1.08 -2.07
N LEU A 50 8.21 2.14 -2.87
CA LEU A 50 7.11 2.36 -3.81
C LEU A 50 7.13 1.35 -4.95
N ALA A 51 8.32 1.08 -5.52
CA ALA A 51 8.49 0.14 -6.61
C ALA A 51 8.10 -1.29 -6.22
N SER A 52 8.38 -1.73 -4.98
CA SER A 52 7.97 -3.07 -4.52
C SER A 52 6.47 -3.21 -4.32
N GLN A 53 5.77 -2.11 -4.04
CA GLN A 53 4.32 -2.10 -3.85
C GLN A 53 3.55 -1.77 -5.14
N ALA A 54 4.21 -1.11 -6.09
CA ALA A 54 3.64 -0.68 -7.37
C ALA A 54 2.81 -1.74 -8.08
N PRO A 55 3.27 -3.01 -8.23
CA PRO A 55 2.48 -4.03 -8.93
C PRO A 55 1.12 -4.32 -8.28
N TYR A 56 1.04 -4.26 -6.95
CA TYR A 56 -0.19 -4.62 -6.23
C TYR A 56 -1.33 -3.63 -6.42
N TRP A 57 -1.02 -2.36 -6.74
CA TRP A 57 -2.05 -1.35 -7.01
C TRP A 57 -2.09 -0.96 -8.49
N ILE A 58 -0.96 -0.79 -9.18
CA ILE A 58 -0.96 -0.40 -10.61
C ILE A 58 -1.73 -1.42 -11.45
N VAL A 59 -1.56 -2.72 -11.21
CA VAL A 59 -2.25 -3.76 -11.99
C VAL A 59 -3.78 -3.64 -11.85
N PRO A 60 -4.39 -3.68 -10.65
CA PRO A 60 -5.84 -3.53 -10.55
C PRO A 60 -6.34 -2.16 -11.02
N PHE A 61 -5.59 -1.07 -10.79
CA PHE A 61 -5.96 0.25 -11.29
C PHE A 61 -5.94 0.31 -12.83
N ALA A 62 -4.93 -0.26 -13.47
CA ALA A 62 -4.84 -0.31 -14.93
C ALA A 62 -5.97 -1.13 -15.54
N ILE A 63 -6.31 -2.28 -14.94
CA ILE A 63 -7.45 -3.10 -15.36
C ILE A 63 -8.76 -2.31 -15.22
N ALA A 64 -9.01 -1.72 -14.04
CA ALA A 64 -10.23 -0.97 -13.78
C ALA A 64 -10.39 0.22 -14.74
N TYR A 65 -9.33 1.00 -14.93
CA TYR A 65 -9.34 2.15 -15.84
C TYR A 65 -9.45 1.72 -17.31
N GLY A 66 -8.76 0.65 -17.71
CA GLY A 66 -8.86 0.07 -19.05
C GLY A 66 -10.29 -0.36 -19.38
N THR A 67 -10.92 -1.13 -18.49
CA THR A 67 -12.31 -1.55 -18.64
C THR A 67 -13.27 -0.37 -18.68
N TYR A 68 -13.09 0.62 -17.79
CA TYR A 68 -13.92 1.82 -17.77
C TYR A 68 -13.84 2.61 -19.08
N THR A 69 -12.62 2.84 -19.59
CA THR A 69 -12.41 3.62 -20.82
C THR A 69 -12.96 2.90 -22.05
N TRP A 70 -12.82 1.58 -22.12
CA TRP A 70 -13.45 0.77 -23.17
C TRP A 70 -14.97 0.85 -23.09
N ALA A 71 -15.56 0.57 -21.92
CA ALA A 71 -17.01 0.55 -21.74
C ALA A 71 -17.64 1.89 -22.11
N LYS A 72 -17.03 3.01 -21.70
CA LYS A 72 -17.49 4.36 -22.03
C LYS A 72 -17.43 4.65 -23.53
N ARG A 73 -16.36 4.23 -24.23
CA ARG A 73 -16.26 4.40 -25.69
C ARG A 73 -17.28 3.54 -26.42
N TYR A 74 -17.47 2.32 -25.95
CA TYR A 74 -18.42 1.38 -26.53
C TYR A 74 -19.86 1.88 -26.37
N ASP A 75 -20.24 2.35 -25.17
CA ASP A 75 -21.55 2.96 -24.91
C ASP A 75 -21.84 4.16 -25.84
N VAL A 76 -20.87 5.05 -26.03
CA VAL A 76 -21.02 6.17 -26.98
C VAL A 76 -21.18 5.69 -28.42
N TRP A 77 -20.43 4.66 -28.83
CA TRP A 77 -20.57 4.07 -30.16
C TRP A 77 -21.94 3.40 -30.36
N GLN A 78 -22.43 2.65 -29.36
CA GLN A 78 -23.74 2.00 -29.43
C GLN A 78 -24.86 3.02 -29.65
N ASN A 79 -24.80 4.16 -28.97
CA ASN A 79 -25.75 5.26 -29.12
C ASN A 79 -25.50 6.17 -30.35
N SER A 80 -24.49 5.85 -31.17
CA SER A 80 -24.20 6.57 -32.40
C SER A 80 -25.03 6.03 -33.58
N LYS A 81 -25.16 6.82 -34.66
CA LYS A 81 -25.84 6.36 -35.89
C LYS A 81 -25.22 5.06 -36.44
N ALA A 82 -23.88 5.00 -36.45
CA ALA A 82 -23.16 3.81 -36.93
C ALA A 82 -23.43 2.59 -36.05
N GLY A 83 -23.50 2.77 -34.73
CA GLY A 83 -23.87 1.72 -33.79
C GLY A 83 -25.29 1.23 -34.00
N HIS A 84 -26.27 2.12 -34.14
CA HIS A 84 -27.64 1.73 -34.44
C HIS A 84 -27.76 0.95 -35.75
N VAL A 85 -27.07 1.35 -36.83
CA VAL A 85 -27.09 0.59 -38.09
C VAL A 85 -26.46 -0.81 -37.93
N ALA A 86 -25.31 -0.89 -37.26
CA ALA A 86 -24.62 -2.16 -37.04
C ALA A 86 -25.36 -3.12 -36.09
N LEU A 87 -26.07 -2.59 -35.09
CA LEU A 87 -26.80 -3.38 -34.08
C LEU A 87 -28.23 -3.72 -34.51
N HIS A 88 -28.90 -2.87 -35.31
CA HIS A 88 -30.24 -3.18 -35.84
C HIS A 88 -30.21 -4.17 -37.02
N GLY A 89 -29.08 -4.35 -37.70
CA GLY A 89 -28.93 -5.30 -38.81
C GLY A 89 -28.73 -6.77 -38.41
N SER A 90 -28.72 -7.08 -37.11
CA SER A 90 -28.53 -8.44 -36.58
C SER A 90 -29.83 -9.10 -36.07
N HIS A 91 -30.99 -8.65 -36.54
CA HIS A 91 -32.30 -9.28 -36.31
C HIS A 91 -32.87 -9.85 -37.61
#